data_AF-A0AB37KQT5-F1
#
_entry.id   AF-A0AB37KQT5-F1
#
_cell.length_a   1.000
_cell.length_b   1.000
_cell.length_c   1.000
_cell.angle_alpha   90.00
_cell.angle_beta   90.00
_cell.angle_gamma   90.00
#
_symmetry.space_group_name_H-M   'P 1'
#
loop_
_entity.id
_entity.type
_entity.pdbx_description
1 polymer ?
#
loop_
_entity_poly.entity_id
_entity_poly.type
_entity_poly.pdbx_seq_one_letter_code
_entity_poly.pdbx_strand_id
1 'polypeptide(L)'
;MEDIYVQAIQEIEDTGKLLLMTRQLLCAKQKERNKLALFSMEKILSEWPDSIYPKNKVAEILTYMKNHEQEEWNHRQIMNEYLEDIQNVLKTNEHFMLGYLYQAFAYMIQNESHDNHKNNNDEDLEYEELDTIYCACMIYKYEDESADENARKQREADFWIWYLQTLAQIQGTTLLRDIHFEPKTEVVDFSLISTVEELVKAISYEFDYLSHEVKDDMITIQVFNLKNGAYCPTCHQFSNRVKFDYGGIMKLGEIKGISIRLYIKNNVYFCDNKACEEESFMCQSKVDYKERMANYKQLVKTLGNKRVLEILQIK
;
A
#
# COMPACT_ATOMS: atom_id res chain seq x y z
N MET A 1 20.57 -12.05 -23.82
CA MET A 1 19.37 -11.87 -22.99
C MET A 1 19.86 -12.08 -21.58
N GLU A 2 19.93 -11.01 -20.79
CA GLU A 2 20.30 -11.16 -19.37
C GLU A 2 19.30 -12.11 -18.70
N ASP A 3 19.81 -12.91 -17.78
CA ASP A 3 18.97 -13.76 -16.93
C ASP A 3 17.97 -12.87 -16.19
N ILE A 4 16.67 -13.15 -16.33
CA ILE A 4 15.60 -12.37 -15.71
C ILE A 4 15.76 -12.28 -14.18
N TYR A 5 16.39 -13.28 -13.56
CA TYR A 5 16.73 -13.22 -12.14
C TYR A 5 17.81 -12.17 -11.84
N VAL A 6 18.79 -11.98 -12.72
CA VAL A 6 19.82 -10.94 -12.53
C VAL A 6 19.20 -9.56 -12.58
N GLN A 7 18.25 -9.34 -13.50
CA GLN A 7 17.50 -8.08 -13.59
C GLN A 7 16.65 -7.84 -12.34
N ALA A 8 15.92 -8.87 -11.88
CA ALA A 8 15.12 -8.80 -10.68
C ALA A 8 15.94 -8.53 -9.41
N ILE A 9 17.12 -9.15 -9.29
CA ILE A 9 18.04 -8.89 -8.18
C ILE A 9 18.49 -7.42 -8.21
N GLN A 10 18.96 -6.94 -9.37
CA GLN A 10 19.42 -5.55 -9.51
C GLN A 10 18.31 -4.54 -9.16
N GLU A 11 17.09 -4.83 -9.57
CA GLU A 11 15.93 -4.00 -9.29
C GLU A 11 15.63 -3.88 -7.78
N ILE A 12 15.69 -5.00 -7.05
CA ILE A 12 15.53 -5.00 -5.59
C ILE A 12 16.68 -4.27 -4.91
N GLU A 13 17.92 -4.46 -5.35
CA GLU A 13 19.09 -3.77 -4.76
C GLU A 13 19.03 -2.25 -4.99
N ASP A 14 18.53 -1.81 -6.14
CA ASP A 14 18.43 -0.39 -6.47
C ASP A 14 17.25 0.31 -5.79
N THR A 15 16.12 -0.39 -5.65
CA THR A 15 14.83 0.24 -5.29
C THR A 15 14.21 -0.30 -4.01
N GLY A 16 14.60 -1.49 -3.56
CA GLY A 16 13.94 -2.25 -2.50
C GLY A 16 12.60 -2.85 -2.92
N LYS A 17 12.25 -2.79 -4.20
CA LYS A 17 10.96 -3.21 -4.76
C LYS A 17 11.14 -4.21 -5.90
N LEU A 18 10.06 -4.91 -6.22
CA LEU A 18 9.98 -5.76 -7.39
C LEU A 18 8.69 -5.46 -8.18
N LEU A 19 8.86 -4.80 -9.31
CA LEU A 19 7.84 -4.34 -10.23
C LEU A 19 7.02 -5.51 -10.75
N LEU A 20 5.72 -5.25 -10.90
CA LEU A 20 4.77 -6.18 -11.51
C LEU A 20 5.28 -6.82 -12.82
N MET A 21 5.84 -6.04 -13.74
CA MET A 21 6.30 -6.57 -15.04
C MET A 21 7.39 -7.63 -14.84
N THR A 22 8.35 -7.37 -13.95
CA THR A 22 9.41 -8.31 -13.61
C THR A 22 8.85 -9.58 -12.98
N ARG A 23 7.87 -9.46 -12.07
CA ARG A 23 7.16 -10.60 -11.46
C ARG A 23 6.40 -11.44 -12.49
N GLN A 24 5.75 -10.79 -13.45
CA GLN A 24 5.04 -11.48 -14.54
C GLN A 24 5.99 -12.27 -15.45
N LEU A 25 7.17 -11.71 -15.75
CA LEU A 25 8.20 -12.38 -16.54
C LEU A 25 8.84 -13.56 -15.80
N LEU A 26 9.12 -13.41 -14.50
CA LEU A 26 9.70 -14.46 -13.65
C LEU A 26 8.75 -15.66 -13.48
N CYS A 27 7.46 -15.39 -13.30
CA CYS A 27 6.46 -16.39 -12.90
C CYS A 27 5.36 -16.54 -13.96
N ALA A 28 5.76 -17.01 -15.15
CA ALA A 28 4.86 -17.17 -16.30
C ALA A 28 3.88 -18.36 -16.18
N LYS A 29 4.19 -19.38 -15.37
CA LYS A 29 3.30 -20.55 -15.21
C LYS A 29 2.31 -20.33 -14.07
N GLN A 30 1.02 -20.49 -14.37
CA GLN A 30 -0.06 -20.30 -13.38
C GLN A 30 0.12 -21.15 -12.11
N LYS A 31 0.56 -22.41 -12.24
CA LYS A 31 0.81 -23.30 -11.10
C LYS A 31 1.91 -22.79 -10.17
N GLU A 32 2.95 -22.15 -10.72
CA GLU A 32 4.02 -21.55 -9.93
C GLU A 32 3.49 -20.31 -9.18
N ARG A 33 2.68 -19.50 -9.88
CA ARG A 33 2.03 -18.31 -9.31
C ARG A 33 1.10 -18.65 -8.16
N ASN A 34 0.22 -19.64 -8.31
CA ASN A 34 -0.73 -20.05 -7.27
C ASN A 34 0.00 -20.55 -6.01
N LYS A 35 1.05 -21.37 -6.18
CA LYS A 35 1.89 -21.82 -5.07
C LYS A 35 2.58 -20.68 -4.35
N LEU A 36 3.15 -19.74 -5.12
CA LEU A 36 3.85 -18.59 -4.55
C LEU A 36 2.90 -17.62 -3.84
N ALA A 37 1.69 -17.45 -4.36
CA ALA A 37 0.62 -16.70 -3.69
C ALA A 37 0.26 -17.34 -2.33
N LEU A 38 0.05 -18.67 -2.30
CA LEU A 38 -0.23 -19.38 -1.05
C LEU A 38 0.93 -19.24 -0.04
N PHE A 39 2.18 -19.44 -0.47
CA PHE A 39 3.35 -19.26 0.39
C PHE A 39 3.51 -17.82 0.89
N SER A 40 3.14 -16.83 0.06
CA SER A 40 3.16 -15.42 0.46
C SER A 40 2.16 -15.15 1.58
N MET A 41 0.97 -15.75 1.47
CA MET A 41 -0.03 -15.67 2.53
C MET A 41 0.36 -16.45 3.80
N GLU A 42 1.01 -17.61 3.67
CA GLU A 42 1.56 -18.34 4.81
C GLU A 42 2.68 -17.56 5.52
N LYS A 43 3.53 -16.84 4.76
CA LYS A 43 4.58 -15.98 5.31
C LYS A 43 3.99 -14.89 6.21
N ILE A 44 2.99 -14.16 5.73
CA ILE A 44 2.35 -13.10 6.53
C ILE A 44 1.57 -13.64 7.73
N LEU A 45 1.02 -14.85 7.64
CA LEU A 45 0.25 -15.45 8.73
C LEU A 45 1.10 -15.55 10.01
N SER A 46 2.38 -15.88 9.87
CA SER A 46 3.30 -16.02 11.02
C SER A 46 3.40 -14.74 11.86
N GLU A 47 3.26 -13.58 11.22
CA GLU A 47 3.41 -12.25 11.83
C GLU A 47 2.08 -11.48 11.88
N TRP A 48 0.96 -12.11 11.49
CA TRP A 48 -0.35 -11.43 11.43
C TRP A 48 -0.84 -10.98 12.82
N PRO A 49 -1.26 -9.71 12.98
CA PRO A 49 -1.76 -9.20 14.25
C PRO A 49 -3.23 -9.56 14.49
N ASP A 50 -3.49 -10.31 15.57
CA ASP A 50 -4.85 -10.72 15.98
C ASP A 50 -5.80 -9.54 16.26
N SER A 51 -5.26 -8.35 16.53
CA SER A 51 -6.04 -7.14 16.78
C SER A 51 -6.76 -6.60 15.54
N ILE A 52 -6.36 -7.00 14.33
CA ILE A 52 -6.99 -6.55 13.08
C ILE A 52 -8.08 -7.52 12.64
N TYR A 53 -7.74 -8.81 12.59
CA TYR A 53 -8.65 -9.90 12.26
C TYR A 53 -8.12 -11.19 12.89
N PRO A 54 -8.97 -12.14 13.32
CA PRO A 54 -8.49 -13.33 14.01
C PRO A 54 -7.55 -14.18 13.15
N LYS A 55 -6.32 -14.42 13.62
CA LYS A 55 -5.29 -15.20 12.90
C LYS A 55 -5.74 -16.63 12.62
N ASN A 56 -6.52 -17.24 13.51
CA ASN A 56 -7.07 -18.58 13.30
C ASN A 56 -8.01 -18.63 12.09
N LYS A 57 -8.83 -17.59 11.85
CA LYS A 57 -9.69 -17.53 10.67
C LYS A 57 -8.87 -17.43 9.38
N VAL A 58 -7.79 -16.63 9.38
CA VAL A 58 -6.86 -16.57 8.23
C VAL A 58 -6.21 -17.95 7.99
N ALA A 59 -5.76 -18.61 9.05
CA ALA A 59 -5.16 -19.95 8.97
C ALA A 59 -6.13 -21.01 8.45
N GLU A 60 -7.41 -20.96 8.86
CA GLU A 60 -8.48 -21.84 8.39
C GLU A 60 -8.68 -21.68 6.87
N ILE A 61 -8.76 -20.45 6.37
CA ILE A 61 -8.88 -20.16 4.93
C ILE A 61 -7.70 -20.73 4.16
N LEU A 62 -6.47 -20.46 4.60
CA LEU A 62 -5.27 -20.95 3.91
C LEU A 62 -5.17 -22.48 3.91
N THR A 63 -5.52 -23.11 5.03
CA THR A 63 -5.58 -24.57 5.14
C THR A 63 -6.63 -25.14 4.19
N TYR A 64 -7.79 -24.50 4.10
CA TYR A 64 -8.86 -24.88 3.19
C TYR A 64 -8.39 -24.80 1.73
N MET A 65 -7.82 -23.67 1.29
CA MET A 65 -7.31 -23.49 -0.07
C MET A 65 -6.22 -24.52 -0.44
N LYS A 66 -5.32 -24.83 0.50
CA LYS A 66 -4.25 -25.81 0.30
C LYS A 66 -4.77 -27.23 0.11
N ASN A 67 -5.78 -27.62 0.88
CA ASN A 67 -6.34 -28.97 0.83
C ASN A 67 -7.19 -29.21 -0.41
N HIS A 68 -7.63 -28.15 -1.09
CA HIS A 68 -8.57 -28.24 -2.20
C HIS A 68 -8.08 -27.57 -3.48
N GLU A 69 -6.77 -27.50 -3.70
CA GLU A 69 -6.11 -26.96 -4.91
C GLU A 69 -6.59 -27.62 -6.24
N GLN A 70 -7.39 -28.70 -6.17
CA GLN A 70 -7.85 -29.50 -7.32
C GLN A 70 -9.38 -29.64 -7.48
N GLU A 71 -10.20 -28.96 -6.67
CA GLU A 71 -11.66 -29.15 -6.69
C GLU A 71 -12.41 -27.84 -7.04
N GLU A 72 -13.31 -27.83 -8.04
CA GLU A 72 -13.77 -26.56 -8.65
C GLU A 72 -15.07 -25.94 -8.09
N TRP A 73 -16.07 -26.69 -7.58
CA TRP A 73 -17.44 -26.13 -7.47
C TRP A 73 -17.94 -25.79 -6.05
N ASN A 74 -17.60 -26.56 -5.01
CA ASN A 74 -18.00 -26.25 -3.62
C ASN A 74 -17.10 -25.21 -2.92
N HIS A 75 -15.95 -24.89 -3.50
CA HIS A 75 -14.93 -23.99 -2.95
C HIS A 75 -15.38 -22.54 -2.94
N ARG A 76 -16.06 -22.11 -4.00
CA ARG A 76 -16.43 -20.71 -4.18
C ARG A 76 -17.42 -20.21 -3.14
N GLN A 77 -18.39 -21.03 -2.73
CA GLN A 77 -19.37 -20.61 -1.73
C GLN A 77 -18.72 -20.37 -0.36
N ILE A 78 -17.95 -21.35 0.13
CA ILE A 78 -17.26 -21.25 1.42
C ILE A 78 -16.27 -20.07 1.41
N MET A 79 -15.52 -19.91 0.32
CA MET A 79 -14.58 -18.79 0.18
C MET A 79 -15.28 -17.42 0.12
N ASN A 80 -16.46 -17.33 -0.50
CA ASN A 80 -17.27 -16.11 -0.51
C ASN A 80 -17.81 -15.77 0.89
N GLU A 81 -18.20 -16.77 1.69
CA GLU A 81 -18.63 -16.56 3.09
C GLU A 81 -17.48 -15.96 3.93
N TYR A 82 -16.24 -16.41 3.72
CA TYR A 82 -15.06 -15.81 4.35
C TYR A 82 -14.80 -14.38 3.88
N LEU A 83 -14.91 -14.11 2.58
CA LEU A 83 -14.77 -12.75 2.06
C LEU A 83 -15.84 -11.80 2.63
N GLU A 84 -17.08 -12.27 2.78
CA GLU A 84 -18.17 -11.49 3.37
C GLU A 84 -17.90 -11.19 4.85
N ASP A 85 -17.36 -12.14 5.62
CA ASP A 85 -16.94 -11.92 7.01
C ASP A 85 -15.86 -10.83 7.09
N ILE A 86 -14.81 -10.90 6.25
CA ILE A 86 -13.77 -9.86 6.19
C ILE A 86 -14.38 -8.50 5.79
N GLN A 87 -15.27 -8.48 4.80
CA GLN A 87 -15.93 -7.26 4.34
C GLN A 87 -16.83 -6.64 5.43
N ASN A 88 -17.48 -7.46 6.25
CA ASN A 88 -18.28 -6.98 7.37
C ASN A 88 -17.41 -6.37 8.48
N VAL A 89 -16.21 -6.91 8.71
CA VAL A 89 -15.23 -6.28 9.61
C VAL A 89 -14.74 -4.96 9.01
N LEU A 90 -14.44 -4.90 7.70
CA LEU A 90 -14.01 -3.67 7.03
C LEU A 90 -15.01 -2.51 7.14
N LYS A 91 -16.32 -2.80 7.14
CA LYS A 91 -17.38 -1.78 7.33
C LYS A 91 -17.30 -1.07 8.68
N THR A 92 -16.68 -1.69 9.69
CA THR A 92 -16.56 -1.14 11.05
C THR A 92 -15.11 -0.82 11.44
N ASN A 93 -14.14 -1.38 10.73
CA ASN A 93 -12.71 -1.21 10.94
C ASN A 93 -12.01 -0.99 9.58
N GLU A 94 -11.83 0.27 9.19
CA GLU A 94 -11.24 0.70 7.91
C GLU A 94 -9.70 0.47 7.84
N HIS A 95 -9.19 -0.61 8.44
CA HIS A 95 -7.76 -0.91 8.47
C HIS A 95 -7.25 -1.35 7.09
N PHE A 96 -6.29 -0.63 6.51
CA PHE A 96 -5.83 -0.90 5.14
C PHE A 96 -5.23 -2.31 4.97
N MET A 97 -4.54 -2.86 5.98
CA MET A 97 -4.04 -4.25 5.94
C MET A 97 -5.16 -5.29 5.80
N LEU A 98 -6.33 -5.04 6.41
CA LEU A 98 -7.50 -5.90 6.24
C LEU A 98 -8.07 -5.80 4.81
N GLY A 99 -7.99 -4.61 4.20
CA GLY A 99 -8.33 -4.41 2.80
C GLY A 99 -7.43 -5.21 1.87
N TYR A 100 -6.12 -5.24 2.14
CA TYR A 100 -5.20 -6.10 1.40
C TYR A 100 -5.45 -7.59 1.65
N LEU A 101 -5.81 -8.00 2.86
CA LEU A 101 -6.16 -9.39 3.14
C LEU A 101 -7.38 -9.83 2.31
N TYR A 102 -8.42 -8.98 2.29
CA TYR A 102 -9.60 -9.19 1.45
C TYR A 102 -9.21 -9.32 -0.02
N GLN A 103 -8.45 -8.34 -0.55
CA GLN A 103 -8.06 -8.30 -1.95
C GLN A 103 -7.20 -9.51 -2.34
N ALA A 104 -6.27 -9.90 -1.46
CA ALA A 104 -5.41 -11.05 -1.65
C ALA A 104 -6.22 -12.34 -1.84
N PHE A 105 -7.19 -12.60 -0.95
CA PHE A 105 -8.06 -13.76 -1.06
C PHE A 105 -9.01 -13.66 -2.25
N ALA A 106 -9.61 -12.49 -2.48
CA ALA A 106 -10.52 -12.26 -3.61
C ALA A 106 -9.85 -12.56 -4.95
N TYR A 107 -8.60 -12.11 -5.14
CA TYR A 107 -7.85 -12.37 -6.36
C TYR A 107 -7.50 -13.86 -6.53
N MET A 108 -7.14 -14.56 -5.44
CA MET A 108 -6.91 -16.01 -5.52
C MET A 108 -8.19 -16.76 -5.94
N ILE A 109 -9.36 -16.38 -5.41
CA ILE A 109 -10.65 -17.00 -5.75
C ILE A 109 -11.06 -16.67 -7.20
N GLN A 110 -10.82 -15.45 -7.66
CA GLN A 110 -11.19 -15.03 -9.02
C GLN A 110 -10.34 -15.72 -10.10
N ASN A 111 -9.03 -15.89 -9.86
CA ASN A 111 -8.13 -16.58 -10.80
C ASN A 111 -8.44 -18.07 -11.00
N GLU A 112 -9.22 -18.70 -10.12
CA GLU A 112 -9.71 -20.08 -10.31
C GLU A 112 -10.87 -20.15 -11.32
N SER A 113 -11.56 -19.04 -11.58
CA SER A 113 -12.45 -18.91 -12.74
C SER A 113 -11.65 -18.48 -13.96
N HIS A 114 -11.72 -19.22 -15.05
CA HIS A 114 -11.23 -18.78 -16.37
C HIS A 114 -11.94 -17.55 -16.96
N ASP A 115 -12.68 -16.77 -16.17
CA ASP A 115 -13.36 -15.58 -16.63
C ASP A 115 -12.48 -14.34 -16.37
N ASN A 116 -11.87 -13.85 -17.45
CA ASN A 116 -11.33 -12.50 -17.57
C ASN A 116 -12.47 -11.46 -17.48
N HIS A 117 -13.24 -11.45 -16.40
CA HIS A 117 -14.13 -10.34 -16.11
C HIS A 117 -13.30 -9.21 -15.50
N LYS A 118 -12.87 -8.29 -16.38
CA LYS A 118 -12.59 -6.91 -16.02
C LYS A 118 -13.83 -6.36 -15.31
N ASN A 119 -13.85 -6.39 -13.99
CA ASN A 119 -14.84 -5.66 -13.22
C ASN A 119 -14.48 -4.17 -13.35
N ASN A 120 -15.11 -3.53 -14.33
CA ASN A 120 -15.16 -2.08 -14.51
C ASN A 120 -16.18 -1.50 -13.52
N ASN A 121 -15.90 -1.56 -12.22
CA ASN A 121 -16.59 -0.73 -11.25
C ASN A 121 -15.55 0.16 -10.57
N ASP A 122 -15.69 1.46 -10.87
CA ASP A 122 -14.87 2.58 -10.44
C ASP A 122 -14.55 2.57 -8.94
N GLU A 123 -13.26 2.38 -8.64
CA GLU A 123 -12.45 3.01 -7.58
C GLU A 123 -11.04 2.39 -7.76
N ASP A 124 -10.38 2.77 -8.85
CA ASP A 124 -9.22 2.08 -9.45
C ASP A 124 -8.04 1.89 -8.47
N LEU A 125 -7.99 0.73 -7.81
CA LEU A 125 -6.74 0.16 -7.33
C LEU A 125 -5.79 0.00 -8.53
N GLU A 126 -4.51 0.35 -8.36
CA GLU A 126 -3.55 0.11 -9.43
C GLU A 126 -3.52 -1.40 -9.73
N TYR A 127 -3.32 -1.80 -10.99
CA TYR A 127 -3.41 -3.21 -11.39
C TYR A 127 -2.47 -4.14 -10.58
N GLU A 128 -1.37 -3.58 -10.05
CA GLU A 128 -0.45 -4.24 -9.12
C GLU A 128 -1.06 -4.49 -7.73
N GLU A 129 -1.93 -3.61 -7.24
CA GLU A 129 -2.60 -3.72 -5.94
C GLU A 129 -3.69 -4.81 -5.89
N LEU A 130 -4.04 -5.38 -7.04
CA LEU A 130 -4.95 -6.52 -7.15
C LEU A 130 -4.22 -7.86 -6.97
N ASP A 131 -2.90 -7.92 -7.15
CA ASP A 131 -2.12 -9.17 -7.09
C ASP A 131 -1.91 -9.63 -5.63
N THR A 132 -2.31 -10.87 -5.33
CA THR A 132 -2.18 -11.49 -3.99
C THR A 132 -0.78 -11.35 -3.41
N ILE A 133 0.26 -11.52 -4.24
CA ILE A 133 1.65 -11.47 -3.79
C ILE A 133 2.03 -10.04 -3.38
N TYR A 134 1.57 -9.03 -4.14
CA TYR A 134 1.75 -7.63 -3.76
C TYR A 134 1.00 -7.31 -2.47
N CYS A 135 -0.26 -7.73 -2.35
CA CYS A 135 -1.05 -7.53 -1.13
C CYS A 135 -0.34 -8.12 0.09
N ALA A 136 0.20 -9.34 -0.03
CA ALA A 136 0.99 -9.99 1.01
C ALA A 136 2.27 -9.20 1.34
N CYS A 137 2.98 -8.69 0.33
CA CYS A 137 4.14 -7.82 0.54
C CYS A 137 3.77 -6.58 1.36
N MET A 138 2.65 -5.93 1.04
CA MET A 138 2.21 -4.73 1.75
C MET A 138 1.79 -5.03 3.19
N ILE A 139 1.10 -6.15 3.44
CA ILE A 139 0.82 -6.61 4.80
C ILE A 139 2.13 -6.86 5.56
N TYR A 140 3.10 -7.52 4.92
CA TYR A 140 4.41 -7.81 5.51
C TYR A 140 5.21 -6.54 5.83
N LYS A 141 5.18 -5.55 4.93
CA LYS A 141 5.87 -4.26 5.08
C LYS A 141 5.35 -3.48 6.29
N TYR A 142 4.02 -3.48 6.47
CA TYR A 142 3.33 -2.63 7.43
C TYR A 142 2.88 -3.36 8.70
N GLU A 143 3.43 -4.53 9.02
CA GLU A 143 3.10 -5.25 10.26
C GLU A 143 3.36 -4.38 11.51
N ASP A 144 4.52 -3.72 11.60
CA ASP A 144 4.72 -2.55 12.46
C ASP A 144 4.55 -1.26 11.65
N GLU A 145 3.31 -0.77 11.56
CA GLU A 145 2.99 0.49 10.87
C GLU A 145 3.70 1.71 11.46
N SER A 146 4.19 1.60 12.70
CA SER A 146 4.86 2.68 13.42
C SER A 146 6.39 2.57 13.40
N ALA A 147 6.93 1.58 12.69
CA ALA A 147 8.37 1.48 12.40
C ALA A 147 8.81 2.72 11.60
N ASP A 148 10.11 2.98 11.50
CA ASP A 148 10.60 4.05 10.63
C ASP A 148 10.58 3.66 9.14
N GLU A 149 10.65 4.66 8.26
CA GLU A 149 10.60 4.45 6.80
C GLU A 149 11.70 3.50 6.31
N ASN A 150 12.91 3.56 6.87
CA ASN A 150 14.00 2.67 6.47
C ASN A 150 13.71 1.23 6.89
N ALA A 151 13.19 1.01 8.10
CA ALA A 151 12.74 -0.30 8.55
C ALA A 151 11.62 -0.86 7.66
N ARG A 152 10.63 -0.03 7.27
CA ARG A 152 9.56 -0.46 6.35
C ARG A 152 10.10 -0.80 4.96
N LYS A 153 10.99 0.02 4.39
CA LYS A 153 11.65 -0.26 3.10
C LYS A 153 12.49 -1.54 3.15
N GLN A 154 13.19 -1.77 4.25
CA GLN A 154 13.94 -3.01 4.45
C GLN A 154 12.99 -4.22 4.46
N ARG A 155 11.87 -4.15 5.17
CA ARG A 155 10.88 -5.24 5.18
C ARG A 155 10.27 -5.52 3.81
N GLU A 156 10.03 -4.48 3.01
CA GLU A 156 9.57 -4.62 1.63
C GLU A 156 10.62 -5.37 0.79
N ALA A 157 11.89 -4.98 0.88
CA ALA A 157 12.99 -5.65 0.19
C ALA A 157 13.16 -7.11 0.67
N ASP A 158 13.12 -7.35 1.98
CA ASP A 158 13.24 -8.70 2.56
C ASP A 158 12.14 -9.64 2.06
N PHE A 159 10.92 -9.11 1.86
CA PHE A 159 9.84 -9.87 1.25
C PHE A 159 10.17 -10.25 -0.20
N TRP A 160 10.67 -9.31 -1.00
CA TRP A 160 11.02 -9.56 -2.40
C TRP A 160 12.25 -10.48 -2.55
N ILE A 161 13.22 -10.40 -1.65
CA ILE A 161 14.36 -11.32 -1.57
C ILE A 161 13.85 -12.74 -1.29
N TRP A 162 13.01 -12.89 -0.26
CA TRP A 162 12.37 -14.17 0.05
C TRP A 162 11.53 -14.70 -1.12
N TYR A 163 10.81 -13.83 -1.83
CA TYR A 163 10.03 -14.17 -3.02
C TYR A 163 10.91 -14.79 -4.10
N LEU A 164 12.05 -14.16 -4.44
CA LEU A 164 12.96 -14.67 -5.49
C LEU A 164 13.58 -16.01 -5.09
N GLN A 165 14.00 -16.14 -3.83
CA GLN A 165 14.54 -17.41 -3.30
C GLN A 165 13.51 -18.53 -3.37
N THR A 166 12.27 -18.24 -2.97
CA THR A 166 11.16 -19.21 -2.98
C THR A 166 10.76 -19.59 -4.39
N LEU A 167 10.66 -18.62 -5.31
CA LEU A 167 10.35 -18.90 -6.71
C LEU A 167 11.46 -19.74 -7.37
N ALA A 168 12.73 -19.43 -7.10
CA ALA A 168 13.86 -20.21 -7.60
C ALA A 168 13.79 -21.68 -7.14
N GLN A 169 13.47 -21.91 -5.86
CA GLN A 169 13.24 -23.25 -5.32
C GLN A 169 12.07 -23.97 -6.00
N ILE A 170 10.94 -23.29 -6.21
CA ILE A 170 9.77 -23.85 -6.93
C ILE A 170 10.14 -24.27 -8.36
N GLN A 171 10.98 -23.47 -9.03
CA GLN A 171 11.43 -23.72 -10.40
C GLN A 171 12.61 -24.69 -10.49
N GLY A 172 13.19 -25.11 -9.36
CA GLY A 172 14.37 -25.98 -9.34
C GLY A 172 15.66 -25.30 -9.83
N THR A 173 15.74 -23.98 -9.72
CA THR A 173 16.92 -23.18 -10.07
C THR A 173 17.61 -22.63 -8.82
N THR A 174 18.81 -22.07 -8.97
CA THR A 174 19.59 -21.45 -7.90
C THR A 174 19.91 -20.01 -8.28
N LEU A 175 19.74 -19.08 -7.33
CA LEU A 175 20.14 -17.69 -7.53
C LEU A 175 21.67 -17.61 -7.69
N LEU A 176 22.12 -16.80 -8.65
CA LEU A 176 23.54 -16.71 -9.00
C LEU A 176 24.38 -15.92 -7.98
N ARG A 177 23.72 -15.12 -7.13
CA ARG A 177 24.36 -14.32 -6.07
C ARG A 177 23.37 -13.99 -4.95
N ASP A 178 23.93 -13.60 -3.81
CA ASP A 178 23.17 -13.00 -2.72
C ASP A 178 22.64 -11.61 -3.12
N ILE A 179 21.54 -11.22 -2.49
CA ILE A 179 20.84 -9.96 -2.73
C ILE A 179 21.07 -9.06 -1.52
N HIS A 180 21.55 -7.85 -1.74
CA HIS A 180 21.82 -6.89 -0.67
C HIS A 180 21.12 -5.56 -0.94
N PHE A 181 20.16 -5.23 -0.10
CA PHE A 181 19.48 -3.94 -0.11
C PHE A 181 19.85 -3.13 1.13
N GLU A 182 20.13 -1.83 0.93
CA GLU A 182 20.32 -0.87 2.01
C GLU A 182 19.41 0.35 1.76
N PRO A 183 18.50 0.69 2.69
CA PRO A 183 17.64 1.86 2.56
C PRO A 183 18.47 3.15 2.52
N LYS A 184 18.25 3.99 1.51
CA LYS A 184 19.00 5.25 1.33
C LYS A 184 18.24 6.50 1.81
N THR A 185 17.21 6.35 2.63
CA THR A 185 16.40 7.49 3.07
C THR A 185 17.06 8.19 4.24
N GLU A 186 17.08 9.52 4.20
CA GLU A 186 17.44 10.33 5.35
C GLU A 186 16.43 10.08 6.48
N VAL A 187 16.95 9.79 7.67
CA VAL A 187 16.11 9.60 8.85
C VAL A 187 15.57 10.96 9.28
N VAL A 188 14.25 11.13 9.21
CA VAL A 188 13.59 12.34 9.72
C VAL A 188 13.58 12.28 11.24
N ASP A 189 14.25 13.22 11.90
CA ASP A 189 14.15 13.37 13.35
C ASP A 189 12.86 14.11 13.72
N PHE A 190 11.81 13.34 14.01
CA PHE A 190 10.53 13.90 14.41
C PHE A 190 10.58 14.69 15.72
N SER A 191 11.60 14.50 16.57
CA SER A 191 11.71 15.24 17.84
C SER A 191 11.91 16.75 17.64
N LEU A 192 12.36 17.17 16.46
CA LEU A 192 12.56 18.57 16.08
C LEU A 192 11.29 19.26 15.61
N ILE A 193 10.19 18.53 15.38
CA ILE A 193 8.93 19.09 14.89
C ILE A 193 8.32 20.01 15.95
N SER A 194 8.04 21.24 15.54
CA SER A 194 7.55 22.30 16.43
C SER A 194 6.32 23.04 15.89
N THR A 195 6.05 22.95 14.59
CA THR A 195 4.96 23.63 13.90
C THR A 195 4.00 22.65 13.22
N VAL A 196 2.79 23.12 12.89
CA VAL A 196 1.79 22.30 12.18
C VAL A 196 2.24 22.03 10.75
N GLU A 197 2.91 23.00 10.13
CA GLU A 197 3.52 22.89 8.81
C GLU A 197 4.55 21.75 8.75
N GLU A 198 5.45 21.67 9.73
CA GLU A 198 6.44 20.59 9.85
C GLU A 198 5.77 19.24 10.09
N LEU A 199 4.72 19.20 10.94
CA LEU A 199 3.94 17.98 11.19
C LEU A 199 3.30 17.47 9.89
N VAL A 200 2.68 18.36 9.10
CA VAL A 200 2.07 18.00 7.82
C VAL A 200 3.11 17.52 6.82
N LYS A 201 4.28 18.18 6.74
CA LYS A 201 5.39 17.77 5.87
C LYS A 201 6.00 16.43 6.27
N ALA A 202 6.01 16.11 7.57
CA ALA A 202 6.45 14.80 8.06
C ALA A 202 5.47 13.67 7.70
N ILE A 203 4.17 13.96 7.57
CA ILE A 203 3.19 12.99 7.05
C ILE A 203 3.40 12.78 5.54
N SER A 204 3.52 13.87 4.78
CA SER A 204 3.92 13.85 3.37
C SER A 204 4.59 15.16 2.98
N TYR A 205 5.78 15.08 2.40
CA TYR A 205 6.51 16.25 1.90
C TYR A 205 5.77 16.98 0.76
N GLU A 206 4.82 16.30 0.11
CA GLU A 206 4.01 16.81 -1.00
C GLU A 206 2.85 17.72 -0.53
N PHE A 207 2.57 17.75 0.79
CA PHE A 207 1.48 18.55 1.36
C PHE A 207 1.93 19.93 1.78
N ASP A 208 1.19 20.95 1.37
CA ASP A 208 1.29 22.30 1.90
C ASP A 208 0.17 22.54 2.91
N TYR A 209 0.51 22.89 4.14
CA TYR A 209 -0.46 23.24 5.16
C TYR A 209 -1.21 24.53 4.80
N LEU A 210 -2.53 24.55 5.03
CA LEU A 210 -3.40 25.70 4.78
C LEU A 210 -3.98 26.28 6.07
N SER A 211 -4.60 25.43 6.88
CA SER A 211 -5.22 25.77 8.16
C SER A 211 -5.55 24.51 8.95
N HIS A 212 -5.95 24.64 10.20
CA HIS A 212 -6.65 23.57 10.90
C HIS A 212 -7.80 24.15 11.72
N GLU A 213 -8.83 23.35 11.91
CA GLU A 213 -10.02 23.71 12.69
C GLU A 213 -10.24 22.64 13.76
N VAL A 214 -10.54 23.09 14.97
CA VAL A 214 -10.95 22.24 16.09
C VAL A 214 -12.43 22.45 16.32
N LYS A 215 -13.21 21.39 16.20
CA LYS A 215 -14.65 21.41 16.45
C LYS A 215 -15.04 20.15 17.22
N ASP A 216 -15.62 20.35 18.39
CA ASP A 216 -16.00 19.27 19.31
C ASP A 216 -14.78 18.34 19.55
N ASP A 217 -14.97 17.03 19.42
CA ASP A 217 -13.92 16.02 19.57
C ASP A 217 -13.19 15.72 18.25
N MET A 218 -13.00 16.73 17.39
CA MET A 218 -12.43 16.54 16.05
C MET A 218 -11.52 17.69 15.59
N ILE A 219 -10.36 17.33 15.05
CA ILE A 219 -9.40 18.23 14.39
C ILE A 219 -9.42 17.94 12.90
N THR A 220 -9.69 18.98 12.10
CA THR A 220 -9.58 18.92 10.65
C THR A 220 -8.41 19.78 10.19
N ILE A 221 -7.34 19.16 9.70
CA ILE A 221 -6.18 19.86 9.14
C ILE A 221 -6.38 19.98 7.63
N GLN A 222 -6.47 21.20 7.11
CA GLN A 222 -6.58 21.47 5.69
C GLN A 222 -5.18 21.53 5.07
N VAL A 223 -4.97 20.72 4.03
CA VAL A 223 -3.71 20.63 3.28
C VAL A 223 -3.96 20.71 1.78
N PHE A 224 -2.97 21.16 1.02
CA PHE A 224 -2.96 21.15 -0.44
C PHE A 224 -1.91 20.18 -0.95
N ASN A 225 -2.29 19.24 -1.79
CA ASN A 225 -1.36 18.31 -2.43
C ASN A 225 -0.81 18.90 -3.73
N LEU A 226 0.53 19.03 -3.84
CA LEU A 226 1.22 19.44 -5.07
C LEU A 226 0.60 20.70 -5.74
N LYS A 227 0.58 21.81 -4.98
CA LYS A 227 -0.15 23.05 -5.33
C LYS A 227 0.35 23.77 -6.59
N ASN A 228 1.60 23.60 -6.96
CA ASN A 228 2.30 24.47 -7.92
C ASN A 228 2.34 23.93 -9.37
N GLY A 229 1.46 22.98 -9.72
CA GLY A 229 1.45 22.31 -11.02
C GLY A 229 2.03 20.90 -10.96
N ALA A 230 1.83 20.14 -12.04
CA ALA A 230 2.27 18.77 -12.16
C ALA A 230 2.62 18.40 -13.61
N TYR A 231 3.32 17.27 -13.76
CA TYR A 231 3.64 16.69 -15.06
C TYR A 231 2.55 15.72 -15.47
N CYS A 232 2.09 15.82 -16.73
CA CYS A 232 1.17 14.84 -17.29
C CYS A 232 1.79 13.44 -17.22
N PRO A 233 1.09 12.43 -16.68
CA PRO A 233 1.64 11.08 -16.55
C PRO A 233 1.90 10.41 -17.91
N THR A 234 1.15 10.81 -18.96
CA THR A 234 1.23 10.21 -20.30
C THR A 234 2.31 10.84 -21.17
N CYS A 235 2.39 12.17 -21.24
CA CYS A 235 3.33 12.86 -22.13
C CYS A 235 4.43 13.64 -21.40
N HIS A 236 4.43 13.65 -20.07
CA HIS A 236 5.38 14.37 -19.22
C HIS A 236 5.50 15.88 -19.49
N GLN A 237 4.48 16.48 -20.13
CA GLN A 237 4.37 17.93 -20.25
C GLN A 237 3.96 18.51 -18.88
N PHE A 238 4.75 19.46 -18.37
CA PHE A 238 4.36 20.24 -17.19
C PHE A 238 3.17 21.14 -17.51
N SER A 239 2.23 21.24 -16.57
CA SER A 239 1.12 22.19 -16.58
C SER A 239 0.82 22.68 -15.17
N ASN A 240 0.49 23.96 -15.07
CA ASN A 240 -0.08 24.58 -13.87
C ASN A 240 -1.50 25.13 -14.13
N ARG A 241 -2.09 24.83 -15.30
CA ARG A 241 -3.44 25.29 -15.65
C ARG A 241 -4.48 24.37 -15.03
N VAL A 242 -5.08 24.82 -13.94
CA VAL A 242 -6.13 24.08 -13.22
C VAL A 242 -7.41 24.01 -14.06
N LYS A 243 -7.94 22.80 -14.22
CA LYS A 243 -9.26 22.52 -14.81
C LYS A 243 -10.36 22.63 -13.76
N PHE A 244 -10.18 21.95 -12.63
CA PHE A 244 -11.00 22.07 -11.43
C PHE A 244 -10.21 21.57 -10.21
N ASP A 245 -10.72 21.86 -9.02
CA ASP A 245 -10.22 21.32 -7.75
C ASP A 245 -11.19 20.31 -7.15
N TYR A 246 -10.66 19.41 -6.33
CA TYR A 246 -11.44 18.43 -5.57
C TYR A 246 -10.80 18.19 -4.20
N GLY A 247 -11.60 17.67 -3.27
CA GLY A 247 -11.19 17.42 -1.90
C GLY A 247 -11.44 15.97 -1.49
N GLY A 248 -10.51 15.41 -0.71
CA GLY A 248 -10.65 14.11 -0.05
C GLY A 248 -10.45 14.22 1.45
N ILE A 249 -11.03 13.29 2.21
CA ILE A 249 -10.80 13.18 3.66
C ILE A 249 -9.94 11.95 3.93
N MET A 250 -8.84 12.13 4.64
CA MET A 250 -8.04 11.05 5.19
C MET A 250 -8.18 11.05 6.72
N LYS A 251 -8.78 10.00 7.29
CA LYS A 251 -8.88 9.82 8.74
C LYS A 251 -7.53 9.30 9.24
N LEU A 252 -6.84 10.06 10.08
CA LEU A 252 -5.53 9.67 10.62
C LEU A 252 -5.65 8.79 11.88
N GLY A 253 -6.77 8.92 12.60
CA GLY A 253 -7.06 8.15 13.81
C GLY A 253 -7.50 9.06 14.96
N GLU A 254 -7.35 8.57 16.18
CA GLU A 254 -7.76 9.30 17.39
C GLU A 254 -6.60 9.48 18.35
N ILE A 255 -6.51 10.67 18.97
CA ILE A 255 -5.60 10.96 20.06
C ILE A 255 -6.41 11.38 21.27
N LYS A 256 -6.38 10.55 22.33
CA LYS A 256 -7.12 10.81 23.59
C LYS A 256 -8.61 11.13 23.37
N GLY A 257 -9.26 10.41 22.45
CA GLY A 257 -10.67 10.60 22.10
C GLY A 257 -10.95 11.73 21.11
N ILE A 258 -9.92 12.47 20.68
CA ILE A 258 -10.04 13.51 19.64
C ILE A 258 -9.71 12.88 18.28
N SER A 259 -10.67 12.88 17.36
CA SER A 259 -10.50 12.41 15.99
C SER A 259 -9.65 13.39 15.18
N ILE A 260 -8.63 12.91 14.49
CA ILE A 260 -7.74 13.72 13.66
C ILE A 260 -7.89 13.29 12.21
N ARG A 261 -8.14 14.26 11.33
CA ARG A 261 -8.31 14.03 9.89
C ARG A 261 -7.65 15.11 9.05
N LEU A 262 -7.17 14.72 7.88
CA LEU A 262 -6.73 15.65 6.84
C LEU A 262 -7.87 15.89 5.85
N TYR A 263 -8.13 17.14 5.53
CA TYR A 263 -8.87 17.53 4.34
C TYR A 263 -7.87 17.92 3.26
N ILE A 264 -7.73 17.06 2.25
CA ILE A 264 -6.70 17.16 1.21
C ILE A 264 -7.32 17.79 -0.03
N LYS A 265 -6.93 19.03 -0.34
CA LYS A 265 -7.25 19.68 -1.61
C LYS A 265 -6.28 19.22 -2.70
N ASN A 266 -6.82 18.90 -3.86
CA ASN A 266 -6.09 18.49 -5.05
C ASN A 266 -6.58 19.30 -6.25
N ASN A 267 -5.73 19.41 -7.26
CA ASN A 267 -6.07 19.97 -8.56
C ASN A 267 -6.10 18.88 -9.62
N VAL A 268 -7.03 19.02 -10.56
CA VAL A 268 -6.91 18.43 -11.90
C VAL A 268 -6.35 19.49 -12.83
N TYR A 269 -5.28 19.16 -13.54
CA TYR A 269 -4.61 20.06 -14.48
C TYR A 269 -4.99 19.71 -15.91
N PHE A 270 -5.05 20.70 -16.79
CA PHE A 270 -5.11 20.43 -18.22
C PHE A 270 -3.75 19.94 -18.74
N CYS A 271 -3.76 19.04 -19.72
CA CYS A 271 -2.58 18.78 -20.53
C CYS A 271 -2.44 19.87 -21.61
N ASP A 272 -1.32 20.58 -21.62
CA ASP A 272 -1.04 21.61 -22.62
C ASP A 272 -0.47 21.05 -23.93
N ASN A 273 -0.10 19.77 -23.95
CA ASN A 273 0.37 19.10 -25.14
C ASN A 273 -0.81 18.65 -26.01
N LYS A 274 -1.05 19.35 -27.12
CA LYS A 274 -2.12 19.04 -28.09
C LYS A 274 -1.99 17.69 -28.78
N ALA A 275 -0.81 17.06 -28.74
CA ALA A 275 -0.58 15.72 -29.28
C ALA A 275 -0.77 14.61 -28.23
N CYS A 276 -1.02 14.96 -26.98
CA CYS A 276 -1.33 14.00 -25.91
C CYS A 276 -2.81 13.62 -25.98
N GLU A 277 -3.11 12.33 -25.79
CA GLU A 277 -4.49 11.82 -25.75
C GLU A 277 -5.24 12.28 -24.50
N GLU A 278 -4.50 12.50 -23.39
CA GLU A 278 -5.05 13.07 -22.16
C GLU A 278 -5.35 14.56 -22.30
N GLU A 279 -6.61 14.96 -22.12
CA GLU A 279 -7.02 16.38 -22.05
C GLU A 279 -6.68 17.00 -20.68
N SER A 280 -6.77 16.21 -19.62
CA SER A 280 -6.55 16.63 -18.25
C SER A 280 -6.12 15.47 -17.37
N PHE A 281 -5.34 15.75 -16.32
CA PHE A 281 -4.75 14.72 -15.46
C PHE A 281 -4.75 15.14 -13.99
N MET A 282 -4.77 14.14 -13.11
CA MET A 282 -4.54 14.31 -11.68
C MET A 282 -3.03 14.27 -11.38
N CYS A 283 -2.61 14.91 -10.29
CA CYS A 283 -1.26 14.70 -9.78
C CYS A 283 -1.04 13.25 -9.37
N GLN A 284 0.04 12.64 -9.83
CA GLN A 284 0.55 11.40 -9.26
C GLN A 284 1.37 11.72 -8.01
N SER A 285 0.88 11.30 -6.84
CA SER A 285 1.60 11.43 -5.58
C SER A 285 2.68 10.37 -5.49
N LYS A 286 3.84 10.74 -4.97
CA LYS A 286 4.92 9.79 -4.65
C LYS A 286 4.74 9.13 -3.29
N VAL A 287 4.03 9.79 -2.37
CA VAL A 287 3.69 9.23 -1.06
C VAL A 287 2.23 8.81 -1.07
N ASP A 288 2.00 7.50 -1.11
CA ASP A 288 0.65 6.91 -1.12
C ASP A 288 -0.07 7.04 0.24
N TYR A 289 -1.32 6.59 0.28
CA TYR A 289 -2.16 6.63 1.47
C TYR A 289 -1.56 5.88 2.67
N LYS A 290 -0.95 4.71 2.44
CA LYS A 290 -0.49 3.79 3.50
C LYS A 290 0.80 4.31 4.10
N GLU A 291 1.69 4.84 3.27
CA GLU A 291 2.92 5.47 3.71
C GLU A 291 2.61 6.76 4.52
N ARG A 292 1.63 7.56 4.10
CA ARG A 292 1.14 8.71 4.89
C ARG A 292 0.61 8.29 6.27
N MET A 293 -0.16 7.20 6.32
CA MET A 293 -0.70 6.66 7.57
C MET A 293 0.42 6.17 8.50
N ALA A 294 1.37 5.43 7.95
CA ALA A 294 2.52 4.92 8.68
C ALA A 294 3.42 6.06 9.21
N ASN A 295 3.69 7.08 8.40
CA ASN A 295 4.40 8.29 8.82
C ASN A 295 3.69 8.99 9.98
N TYR A 296 2.37 9.13 9.91
CA TYR A 296 1.60 9.70 11.02
C TYR A 296 1.70 8.83 12.29
N LYS A 297 1.56 7.51 12.18
CA LYS A 297 1.68 6.59 13.33
C LYS A 297 3.08 6.64 13.97
N GLN A 298 4.13 6.66 13.16
CA GLN A 298 5.51 6.81 13.62
C GLN A 298 5.73 8.17 14.30
N LEU A 299 5.17 9.25 13.73
CA LEU A 299 5.22 10.61 14.31
C LEU A 299 4.54 10.66 15.67
N VAL A 300 3.34 10.09 15.80
CA VAL A 300 2.61 10.03 17.08
C VAL A 300 3.36 9.17 18.11
N LYS A 301 3.93 8.03 17.71
CA LYS A 301 4.75 7.18 18.57
C LYS A 301 5.99 7.92 19.09
N THR A 302 6.64 8.69 18.23
CA THR A 302 7.89 9.39 18.55
C THR A 302 7.67 10.63 19.42
N LEU A 303 6.72 11.48 19.03
CA LEU A 303 6.41 12.72 19.75
C LEU A 303 5.57 12.49 21.02
N GLY A 304 4.72 11.46 20.98
CA GLY A 304 3.70 11.21 21.99
C GLY A 304 2.47 12.11 21.83
N ASN A 305 1.31 11.58 22.24
CA ASN A 305 -0.01 12.21 22.11
C ASN A 305 -0.06 13.66 22.61
N LYS A 306 0.60 13.97 23.74
CA LYS A 306 0.58 15.32 24.32
C LYS A 306 1.24 16.33 23.39
N ARG A 307 2.42 15.99 22.86
CA ARG A 307 3.21 16.90 22.03
C ARG A 307 2.53 17.16 20.68
N VAL A 308 1.90 16.14 20.10
CA VAL A 308 1.11 16.30 18.86
C VAL A 308 -0.05 17.29 19.08
N LEU A 309 -0.79 17.17 20.18
CA LEU A 309 -1.86 18.10 20.51
C LEU A 309 -1.35 19.52 20.78
N GLU A 310 -0.19 19.67 21.44
CA GLU A 310 0.46 20.98 21.63
C GLU A 310 0.82 21.65 20.30
N ILE A 311 1.38 20.88 19.35
CA ILE A 311 1.71 21.38 17.99
C ILE A 311 0.44 21.83 17.28
N LEU A 312 -0.65 21.06 17.41
CA LEU A 312 -1.98 21.39 16.89
C LEU A 312 -2.72 22.45 17.73
N GLN A 313 -2.01 23.12 18.65
CA GLN A 313 -2.50 24.23 19.46
C GLN A 313 -3.74 23.90 20.30
N ILE A 314 -3.86 22.63 20.73
CA ILE A 314 -4.91 22.14 21.62
C ILE A 314 -4.40 22.13 23.07
N LYS A 315 -5.22 22.69 23.97
CA LYS A 315 -4.91 22.83 25.40
C LYS A 315 -5.11 21.54 26.19
#